data_AF-A0A4Y0BJP9-F1
#
_entry.id   AF-A0A4Y0BJP9-F1
#
_cell.length_a   1.000
_cell.length_b   1.000
_cell.length_c   1.000
_cell.angle_alpha   90.00
_cell.angle_beta   90.00
_cell.angle_gamma   90.00
#
_symmetry.space_group_name_H-M   'P 1'
#
loop_
_entity.id
_entity.type
_entity.pdbx_description
1 polymer ?
#
loop_
_entity_poly.entity_id
_entity_poly.type
_entity_poly.pdbx_seq_one_letter_code
_entity_poly.pdbx_strand_id
1 'polypeptide(L)'
;MSVNLRSVFAFAKEYHQKKESQKDIQYGTAGFRSHADNLDYVMYRMGVLAALRSRAKASQAIGVMITASHNPEHDNGVKLIDPHGEMLEQRWEKLATDLVNVADSELEAQVAKICEDEQIDNNEPAKVFVGMDTRYHSPQLSRAVVNGILALKGTVTEFGIVTTPMFSSGSNGGRSRRPPWAPSFGGAPKDDRTFNT
;
A
#
# COMPACT_ATOMS: atom_id res chain seq x y z
N MET A 1 -24.10 0.37 -7.13
CA MET A 1 -23.67 1.79 -7.05
C MET A 1 -22.28 1.88 -7.65
N SER A 2 -22.06 2.73 -8.66
CA SER A 2 -20.73 2.89 -9.26
C SER A 2 -19.80 3.58 -8.28
N VAL A 3 -18.53 3.19 -8.29
CA VAL A 3 -17.50 3.87 -7.52
C VAL A 3 -17.36 5.28 -8.05
N ASN A 4 -17.27 6.25 -7.15
CA ASN A 4 -16.81 7.57 -7.51
C ASN A 4 -15.28 7.54 -7.61
N LEU A 5 -14.76 7.05 -8.73
CA LEU A 5 -13.31 7.01 -9.02
C LEU A 5 -12.72 8.40 -9.22
N ARG A 6 -13.55 9.46 -9.24
CA ARG A 6 -13.08 10.84 -9.32
C ARG A 6 -12.22 11.24 -8.13
N SER A 7 -12.41 10.62 -6.96
CA SER A 7 -11.50 10.84 -5.82
C SER A 7 -10.10 10.36 -6.16
N VAL A 8 -9.96 9.21 -6.82
CA VAL A 8 -8.65 8.66 -7.23
C VAL A 8 -7.94 9.64 -8.16
N PHE A 9 -8.65 10.18 -9.15
CA PHE A 9 -8.08 11.18 -10.05
C PHE A 9 -7.78 12.51 -9.34
N ALA A 10 -8.69 13.00 -8.49
CA ALA A 10 -8.54 14.27 -7.79
C ALA A 10 -7.32 14.29 -6.86
N PHE A 11 -7.12 13.24 -6.05
CA PHE A 11 -5.95 13.13 -5.18
C PHE A 11 -4.65 13.01 -5.97
N ALA A 12 -4.64 12.22 -7.05
CA ALA A 12 -3.48 12.11 -7.94
C ALA A 12 -3.10 13.47 -8.51
N LYS A 13 -4.09 14.17 -9.10
CA LYS A 13 -3.88 15.46 -9.74
C LYS A 13 -3.47 16.56 -8.76
N GLU A 14 -4.01 16.58 -7.54
CA GLU A 14 -3.73 17.67 -6.60
C GLU A 14 -2.41 17.46 -5.83
N TYR A 15 -2.10 16.22 -5.45
CA TYR A 15 -1.02 15.95 -4.49
C TYR A 15 0.08 15.02 -5.01
N HIS A 16 -0.20 14.17 -5.98
CA HIS A 16 0.65 13.03 -6.36
C HIS A 16 0.82 12.90 -7.88
N GLN A 17 1.10 14.02 -8.54
CA GLN A 17 1.17 14.09 -10.01
C GLN A 17 2.34 13.28 -10.56
N LYS A 18 2.08 12.48 -11.61
CA LYS A 18 3.16 11.89 -12.41
C LYS A 18 3.66 12.94 -13.40
N LYS A 19 4.94 13.29 -13.32
CA LYS A 19 5.56 14.24 -14.26
C LYS A 19 5.85 13.54 -15.59
N GLU A 20 5.62 14.22 -16.71
CA GLU A 20 5.91 13.66 -18.05
C GLU A 20 7.39 13.31 -18.26
N SER A 21 8.30 13.98 -17.53
CA SER A 21 9.73 13.70 -17.58
C SER A 21 10.17 12.44 -16.82
N GLN A 22 9.27 11.83 -16.03
CA GLN A 22 9.58 10.62 -15.29
C GLN A 22 9.53 9.39 -16.20
N LYS A 23 10.64 8.65 -16.21
CA LYS A 23 10.75 7.39 -16.94
C LYS A 23 9.81 6.35 -16.36
N ASP A 24 9.38 5.44 -17.23
CA ASP A 24 8.62 4.28 -16.81
C ASP A 24 9.41 3.41 -15.83
N ILE A 25 8.70 2.82 -14.88
CA ILE A 25 9.25 1.99 -13.82
C ILE A 25 8.55 0.63 -13.79
N GLN A 26 9.30 -0.44 -13.56
CA GLN A 26 8.79 -1.80 -13.52
C GLN A 26 8.68 -2.32 -12.08
N TYR A 27 7.62 -3.08 -11.81
CA TYR A 27 7.51 -3.83 -10.56
C TYR A 27 8.46 -5.04 -10.63
N GLY A 28 9.51 -5.02 -9.81
CA GLY A 28 10.46 -6.13 -9.71
C GLY A 28 10.08 -7.14 -8.62
N THR A 29 10.92 -8.16 -8.45
CA THR A 29 10.77 -9.20 -7.41
C THR A 29 10.65 -8.66 -5.98
N ALA A 30 11.11 -7.44 -5.74
CA ALA A 30 11.04 -6.77 -4.46
C ALA A 30 10.24 -5.46 -4.50
N GLY A 31 9.32 -5.35 -5.46
CA GLY A 31 8.48 -4.18 -5.69
C GLY A 31 9.16 -3.08 -6.51
N PHE A 32 8.63 -1.87 -6.41
CA PHE A 32 9.20 -0.68 -7.04
C PHE A 32 10.36 -0.14 -6.21
N ARG A 33 11.45 0.23 -6.87
CA ARG A 33 12.61 0.89 -6.25
C ARG A 33 13.14 1.97 -7.17
N SER A 34 13.39 3.15 -6.62
CA SER A 34 13.97 4.28 -7.34
C SER A 34 14.44 5.34 -6.35
N HIS A 35 15.00 6.43 -6.87
CA HIS A 35 15.26 7.62 -6.08
C HIS A 35 13.97 8.12 -5.43
N ALA A 36 14.03 8.49 -4.14
CA ALA A 36 12.85 8.81 -3.33
C ALA A 36 11.97 9.93 -3.95
N ASP A 37 12.60 10.95 -4.53
CA ASP A 37 11.92 12.07 -5.21
C ASP A 37 11.01 11.65 -6.38
N ASN A 38 11.22 10.46 -6.93
CA ASN A 38 10.44 9.93 -8.05
C ASN A 38 9.37 8.93 -7.63
N LEU A 39 9.19 8.68 -6.33
CA LEU A 39 8.29 7.63 -5.85
C LEU A 39 6.94 8.13 -5.34
N ASP A 40 6.73 9.44 -5.19
CA ASP A 40 5.50 9.95 -4.57
C ASP A 40 4.21 9.48 -5.29
N TYR A 41 4.12 9.65 -6.61
CA TYR A 41 3.00 9.14 -7.41
C TYR A 41 2.92 7.59 -7.41
N VAL A 42 4.07 6.92 -7.35
CA VAL A 42 4.16 5.45 -7.28
C VAL A 42 3.52 4.97 -5.98
N MET A 43 3.88 5.57 -4.85
CA MET A 43 3.36 5.24 -3.53
C MET A 43 1.85 5.42 -3.47
N TYR A 44 1.35 6.54 -3.99
CA TYR A 44 -0.08 6.80 -4.08
C TYR A 44 -0.81 5.72 -4.86
N ARG A 45 -0.34 5.42 -6.08
CA ARG A 45 -0.96 4.40 -6.94
C ARG A 45 -0.86 2.99 -6.35
N MET A 46 0.20 2.70 -5.58
CA MET A 46 0.33 1.45 -4.83
C MET A 46 -0.65 1.35 -3.65
N GLY A 47 -0.97 2.47 -3.00
CA GLY A 47 -2.05 2.51 -2.01
C GLY A 47 -3.41 2.18 -2.61
N VAL A 48 -3.70 2.72 -3.80
CA VAL A 48 -4.91 2.40 -4.57
C VAL A 48 -4.94 0.91 -4.92
N LEU A 49 -3.85 0.36 -5.48
CA LEU A 49 -3.77 -1.04 -5.85
C LEU A 49 -3.91 -1.97 -4.63
N ALA A 50 -3.31 -1.64 -3.49
CA ALA A 50 -3.43 -2.43 -2.27
C ALA A 50 -4.88 -2.53 -1.79
N ALA A 51 -5.65 -1.44 -1.90
CA ALA A 51 -7.07 -1.46 -1.55
C ALA A 51 -7.89 -2.35 -2.51
N LEU A 52 -7.61 -2.29 -3.82
CA LEU A 52 -8.22 -3.18 -4.81
C LEU A 52 -7.85 -4.65 -4.56
N ARG A 53 -6.58 -4.93 -4.27
CA ARG A 53 -6.10 -6.29 -3.96
C ARG A 53 -6.78 -6.86 -2.73
N SER A 54 -6.98 -6.05 -1.70
CA SER A 54 -7.71 -6.45 -0.50
C SER A 54 -9.12 -6.93 -0.83
N ARG A 55 -9.87 -6.16 -1.64
CA ARG A 55 -11.20 -6.54 -2.11
C ARG A 55 -11.18 -7.82 -2.94
N ALA A 56 -10.25 -7.92 -3.89
CA ALA A 56 -10.07 -9.12 -4.72
C ALA A 56 -9.75 -10.38 -3.89
N LYS A 57 -9.13 -10.22 -2.70
CA LYS A 57 -8.85 -11.30 -1.75
C LYS A 57 -9.94 -11.47 -0.69
N ALA A 58 -11.19 -11.16 -1.02
CA ALA A 58 -12.33 -11.26 -0.11
C ALA A 58 -12.15 -10.42 1.16
N SER A 59 -11.73 -9.16 0.99
CA SER A 59 -11.57 -8.18 2.07
C SER A 59 -10.54 -8.57 3.14
N GLN A 60 -9.57 -9.42 2.75
CA GLN A 60 -8.41 -9.78 3.56
C GLN A 60 -7.39 -8.64 3.58
N ALA A 61 -6.61 -8.57 4.65
CA ALA A 61 -5.62 -7.51 4.83
C ALA A 61 -4.43 -7.69 3.87
N ILE A 62 -4.07 -6.60 3.19
CA ILE A 62 -2.87 -6.50 2.35
C ILE A 62 -1.82 -5.67 3.05
N GLY A 63 -0.57 -6.09 2.98
CA GLY A 63 0.57 -5.35 3.50
C GLY A 63 1.19 -4.44 2.45
N VAL A 64 1.52 -3.23 2.83
CA VAL A 64 2.39 -2.32 2.08
C VAL A 64 3.64 -2.06 2.93
N MET A 65 4.80 -2.42 2.41
CA MET A 65 6.08 -2.15 3.05
C MET A 65 6.86 -1.11 2.25
N ILE A 66 7.23 -0.02 2.91
CA ILE A 66 8.03 1.06 2.33
C ILE A 66 9.47 0.86 2.76
N THR A 67 10.30 0.42 1.82
CA THR A 67 11.72 0.18 2.04
C THR A 67 12.45 -0.02 0.73
N ALA A 68 13.72 0.36 0.69
CA ALA A 68 14.65 -0.08 -0.36
C ALA A 68 15.73 -1.04 0.14
N SER A 69 15.58 -1.59 1.36
CA SER A 69 16.50 -2.60 1.90
C SER A 69 17.98 -2.16 1.79
N HIS A 70 18.79 -2.83 0.97
CA HIS A 70 20.23 -2.60 0.78
C HIS A 70 20.57 -1.52 -0.27
N ASN A 71 19.59 -0.86 -0.86
CA ASN A 71 19.83 0.24 -1.81
C ASN A 71 20.45 1.47 -1.12
N PRO A 72 21.11 2.36 -1.88
CA PRO A 72 21.60 3.66 -1.38
C PRO A 72 20.55 4.45 -0.60
N GLU A 73 20.97 5.30 0.34
CA GLU A 73 20.07 6.04 1.26
C GLU A 73 19.06 6.96 0.58
N HIS A 74 19.42 7.50 -0.59
CA HIS A 74 18.56 8.36 -1.41
C HIS A 74 17.48 7.59 -2.18
N ASP A 75 17.60 6.27 -2.27
CA ASP A 75 16.55 5.43 -2.82
C ASP A 75 15.48 5.13 -1.77
N ASN A 76 14.27 4.87 -2.25
CA ASN A 76 13.26 4.18 -1.46
C ASN A 76 12.51 3.17 -2.35
N GLY A 77 11.48 2.55 -1.81
CA GLY A 77 10.71 1.57 -2.55
C GLY A 77 9.45 1.16 -1.84
N VAL A 78 8.62 0.40 -2.55
CA VAL A 78 7.38 -0.14 -2.02
C VAL A 78 7.14 -1.53 -2.57
N LYS A 79 6.72 -2.44 -1.69
CA LYS A 79 6.26 -3.78 -2.06
C LYS A 79 4.94 -4.10 -1.39
N LEU A 80 4.10 -4.85 -2.10
CA LEU A 80 2.87 -5.43 -1.56
C LEU A 80 3.11 -6.84 -1.03
N ILE A 81 2.34 -7.18 0.00
CA ILE A 81 2.35 -8.48 0.67
C ILE A 81 0.91 -8.97 0.75
N ASP A 82 0.68 -10.16 0.20
CA ASP A 82 -0.62 -10.80 0.20
C ASP A 82 -0.97 -11.40 1.58
N PRO A 83 -2.22 -11.82 1.80
CA PRO A 83 -2.73 -12.08 3.15
C PRO A 83 -1.97 -13.12 3.97
N HIS A 84 -1.31 -14.10 3.35
CA HIS A 84 -0.56 -15.14 4.06
C HIS A 84 0.95 -14.86 4.15
N GLY A 85 1.40 -13.65 3.78
CA GLY A 85 2.80 -13.22 3.85
C GLY A 85 3.59 -13.48 2.57
N GLU A 86 2.93 -14.02 1.55
CA GLU A 86 3.47 -14.21 0.21
C GLU A 86 3.67 -12.86 -0.50
N MET A 87 4.60 -12.85 -1.45
CA MET A 87 4.79 -11.72 -2.35
C MET A 87 3.58 -11.57 -3.27
N LEU A 88 3.40 -10.37 -3.82
CA LEU A 88 2.35 -10.09 -4.78
C LEU A 88 2.39 -11.09 -5.94
N GLU A 89 1.22 -11.63 -6.28
CA GLU A 89 1.05 -12.53 -7.42
C GLU A 89 1.53 -11.87 -8.74
N GLN A 90 2.25 -12.63 -9.59
CA GLN A 90 2.86 -12.10 -10.82
C GLN A 90 1.89 -11.36 -11.74
N ARG A 91 0.64 -11.83 -11.87
CA ARG A 91 -0.40 -11.12 -12.63
C ARG A 91 -0.61 -9.69 -12.10
N TRP A 92 -0.60 -9.54 -10.78
CA TRP A 92 -0.78 -8.26 -10.11
C TRP A 92 0.48 -7.38 -10.12
N GLU A 93 1.69 -7.96 -10.24
CA GLU A 93 2.91 -7.19 -10.52
C GLU A 93 2.82 -6.48 -11.88
N LYS A 94 2.25 -7.15 -12.88
CA LYS A 94 1.97 -6.52 -14.18
C LYS A 94 0.93 -5.41 -14.04
N LEU A 95 -0.17 -5.64 -13.32
CA LEU A 95 -1.18 -4.61 -13.08
C LEU A 95 -0.59 -3.41 -12.33
N ALA A 96 0.31 -3.63 -11.36
CA ALA A 96 1.03 -2.58 -10.66
C ALA A 96 1.89 -1.75 -11.61
N THR A 97 2.65 -2.42 -12.48
CA THR A 97 3.49 -1.78 -13.50
C THR A 97 2.65 -0.94 -14.46
N ASP A 98 1.57 -1.50 -14.99
CA ASP A 98 0.68 -0.79 -15.90
C ASP A 98 0.05 0.43 -15.18
N LEU A 99 -0.48 0.24 -13.96
CA LEU A 99 -1.12 1.29 -13.18
C LEU A 99 -0.18 2.45 -12.85
N VAL A 100 1.09 2.18 -12.54
CA VAL A 100 2.06 3.24 -12.21
C VAL A 100 2.47 4.03 -13.46
N ASN A 101 2.51 3.41 -14.64
CA ASN A 101 3.04 4.10 -15.82
C ASN A 101 2.01 4.89 -16.64
N VAL A 102 0.70 4.66 -16.47
CA VAL A 102 -0.34 5.45 -17.18
C VAL A 102 -0.27 6.95 -16.86
N ALA A 103 -0.74 7.79 -17.77
CA ALA A 103 -0.91 9.22 -17.49
C ALA A 103 -1.95 9.45 -16.38
N ASP A 104 -1.85 10.56 -15.65
CA ASP A 104 -2.81 10.86 -14.57
C ASP A 104 -4.25 10.94 -15.11
N SER A 105 -4.45 11.45 -16.35
CA SER A 105 -5.75 11.48 -17.02
C SER A 105 -6.35 10.10 -17.31
N GLU A 106 -5.51 9.07 -17.40
CA GLU A 106 -5.92 7.70 -17.71
C GLU A 106 -6.05 6.83 -16.44
N LEU A 107 -5.65 7.36 -15.28
CA LEU A 107 -5.61 6.62 -14.03
C LEU A 107 -6.98 6.07 -13.63
N GLU A 108 -8.04 6.88 -13.77
CA GLU A 108 -9.42 6.46 -13.48
C GLU A 108 -9.85 5.29 -14.36
N ALA A 109 -9.56 5.37 -15.67
CA ALA A 109 -9.89 4.30 -16.61
C ALA A 109 -9.11 3.02 -16.32
N GLN A 110 -7.83 3.13 -15.96
CA GLN A 110 -7.01 1.98 -15.61
C GLN A 110 -7.48 1.30 -14.32
N VAL A 111 -7.91 2.08 -13.32
CA VAL A 111 -8.50 1.51 -12.09
C VAL A 111 -9.84 0.84 -12.37
N ALA A 112 -10.69 1.44 -13.21
CA ALA A 112 -11.95 0.83 -13.62
C ALA A 112 -11.72 -0.52 -14.33
N LYS A 113 -10.75 -0.56 -15.25
CA LYS A 113 -10.34 -1.79 -15.95
C LYS A 113 -9.89 -2.88 -14.98
N ILE A 114 -9.05 -2.56 -14.00
CA ILE A 114 -8.63 -3.54 -12.98
C ILE A 114 -9.83 -4.07 -12.18
N CYS A 115 -10.79 -3.20 -11.83
CA CYS A 115 -12.00 -3.64 -11.14
C CYS A 115 -12.82 -4.63 -11.97
N GLU A 116 -12.92 -4.42 -13.28
CA GLU A 116 -13.65 -5.31 -14.20
C GLU A 116 -12.90 -6.63 -14.40
N ASP A 117 -11.60 -6.58 -14.72
CA ASP A 117 -10.75 -7.74 -15.03
C ASP A 117 -10.57 -8.70 -13.84
N GLU A 118 -10.61 -8.17 -12.62
CA GLU A 118 -10.46 -8.92 -11.37
C GLU A 118 -11.81 -9.12 -10.64
N GLN A 119 -12.93 -8.73 -11.27
CA GLN A 119 -14.30 -8.88 -10.74
C GLN A 119 -14.45 -8.31 -9.32
N ILE A 120 -13.88 -7.13 -9.08
CA ILE A 120 -13.82 -6.50 -7.76
C ILE A 120 -15.13 -5.77 -7.47
N ASP A 121 -15.85 -6.23 -6.44
CA ASP A 121 -16.92 -5.43 -5.86
C ASP A 121 -16.32 -4.32 -5.00
N ASN A 122 -16.61 -3.09 -5.38
CA ASN A 122 -16.09 -1.92 -4.70
C ASN A 122 -16.87 -1.51 -3.45
N ASN A 123 -18.00 -2.16 -3.17
CA ASN A 123 -18.71 -2.01 -1.90
C ASN A 123 -18.05 -2.81 -0.78
N GLU A 124 -17.19 -3.77 -1.13
CA GLU A 124 -16.44 -4.58 -0.17
C GLU A 124 -15.41 -3.74 0.60
N PRO A 125 -15.25 -3.97 1.90
CA PRO A 125 -14.30 -3.23 2.72
C PRO A 125 -12.85 -3.62 2.39
N ALA A 126 -12.05 -2.64 1.98
CA ALA A 126 -10.61 -2.84 1.82
C ALA A 126 -9.88 -2.62 3.16
N LYS A 127 -8.93 -3.49 3.48
CA LYS A 127 -8.05 -3.40 4.66
C LYS A 127 -6.60 -3.43 4.23
N VAL A 128 -5.86 -2.41 4.60
CA VAL A 128 -4.46 -2.28 4.22
C VAL A 128 -3.62 -1.92 5.43
N PHE A 129 -2.52 -2.63 5.63
CA PHE A 129 -1.56 -2.32 6.68
C PHE A 129 -0.33 -1.70 6.06
N VAL A 130 0.17 -0.63 6.68
CA VAL A 130 1.31 0.12 6.16
C VAL A 130 2.43 0.09 7.20
N GLY A 131 3.60 -0.37 6.75
CA GLY A 131 4.84 -0.34 7.51
C GLY A 131 5.94 0.33 6.70
N MET A 132 6.92 0.90 7.39
CA MET A 132 8.07 1.54 6.75
C MET A 132 9.37 1.26 7.48
N ASP A 133 10.49 1.43 6.79
CA ASP A 133 11.81 1.47 7.42
C ASP A 133 12.15 2.85 7.98
N THR A 134 13.40 3.04 8.41
CA THR A 134 13.89 4.27 9.04
C THR A 134 14.42 5.31 8.04
N ARG A 135 14.19 5.17 6.73
CA ARG A 135 14.70 6.13 5.74
C ARG A 135 14.04 7.49 5.91
N TYR A 136 14.79 8.56 5.66
CA TYR A 136 14.33 9.94 5.82
C TYR A 136 13.02 10.24 5.05
N HIS A 137 12.90 9.74 3.82
CA HIS A 137 11.72 9.96 2.97
C HIS A 137 10.53 9.04 3.30
N SER A 138 10.73 7.98 4.11
CA SER A 138 9.70 6.97 4.38
C SER A 138 8.41 7.53 4.98
N PRO A 139 8.42 8.47 5.95
CA PRO A 139 7.19 9.07 6.48
C PRO A 139 6.37 9.82 5.43
N GLN A 140 7.01 10.54 4.51
CA GLN A 140 6.31 11.25 3.42
C GLN A 140 5.69 10.24 2.44
N LEU A 141 6.47 9.24 2.03
CA LEU A 141 6.01 8.20 1.11
C LEU A 141 4.88 7.35 1.72
N SER A 142 4.91 7.13 3.04
CA SER A 142 3.82 6.48 3.78
C SER A 142 2.51 7.24 3.67
N ARG A 143 2.56 8.57 3.79
CA ARG A 143 1.37 9.42 3.61
C ARG A 143 0.81 9.31 2.20
N ALA A 144 1.65 9.24 1.17
CA ALA A 144 1.20 9.04 -0.20
C ALA A 144 0.46 7.70 -0.37
N VAL A 145 0.98 6.61 0.20
CA VAL A 145 0.29 5.30 0.24
C VAL A 145 -1.07 5.43 0.95
N VAL A 146 -1.11 6.07 2.11
CA VAL A 146 -2.34 6.29 2.88
C VAL A 146 -3.38 7.05 2.05
N ASN A 147 -2.99 8.11 1.36
CA ASN A 147 -3.88 8.88 0.49
C ASN A 147 -4.50 8.00 -0.61
N GLY A 148 -3.72 7.09 -1.21
CA GLY A 148 -4.21 6.12 -2.20
C GLY A 148 -5.25 5.16 -1.63
N ILE A 149 -5.02 4.66 -0.41
CA ILE A 149 -5.96 3.76 0.29
C ILE A 149 -7.26 4.52 0.59
N LEU A 150 -7.16 5.74 1.11
CA LEU A 150 -8.30 6.59 1.47
C LEU A 150 -9.11 7.04 0.24
N ALA A 151 -8.45 7.25 -0.92
CA ALA A 151 -9.13 7.60 -2.16
C ALA A 151 -10.18 6.55 -2.58
N LEU A 152 -9.98 5.28 -2.23
CA LEU A 152 -10.94 4.19 -2.44
C LEU A 152 -11.77 3.83 -1.20
N LYS A 153 -11.74 4.68 -0.15
CA LYS A 153 -12.40 4.45 1.15
C LYS A 153 -11.93 3.18 1.85
N GLY A 154 -10.67 2.79 1.64
CA GLY A 154 -10.05 1.69 2.35
C GLY A 154 -9.76 2.04 3.81
N THR A 155 -9.76 1.02 4.67
CA THR A 155 -9.31 1.14 6.06
C THR A 155 -7.81 0.91 6.12
N VAL A 156 -7.09 1.84 6.73
CA VAL A 156 -5.64 1.75 6.93
C VAL A 156 -5.29 1.48 8.38
N THR A 157 -4.26 0.66 8.62
CA THR A 157 -3.61 0.55 9.93
C THR A 157 -2.12 0.79 9.74
N GLU A 158 -1.63 1.89 10.30
CA GLU A 158 -0.23 2.28 10.24
C GLU A 158 0.52 1.66 11.42
N PHE A 159 1.58 0.90 11.12
CA PHE A 159 2.47 0.33 12.13
C PHE A 159 3.74 1.15 12.37
N GLY A 160 3.97 2.20 11.57
CA GLY A 160 5.16 3.04 11.65
C GLY A 160 6.43 2.27 11.26
N ILE A 161 7.49 2.44 12.05
CA ILE A 161 8.79 1.83 11.80
C ILE A 161 8.73 0.34 12.17
N VAL A 162 8.88 -0.53 11.17
CA VAL A 162 8.88 -1.98 11.34
C VAL A 162 10.02 -2.62 10.54
N THR A 163 10.54 -3.76 11.01
CA THR A 163 11.53 -4.50 10.23
C THR A 163 10.83 -5.38 9.18
N THR A 164 11.39 -5.44 7.98
CA THR A 164 10.86 -6.21 6.84
C THR A 164 10.57 -7.70 7.14
N PRO A 165 11.37 -8.42 7.97
CA PRO A 165 11.05 -9.80 8.34
C PRO A 165 9.79 -9.91 9.20
N MET A 166 9.53 -8.95 10.09
CA MET A 166 8.31 -8.91 10.89
C MET A 166 7.06 -8.73 10.03
N PHE A 167 7.18 -8.10 8.86
CA PHE A 167 6.06 -7.80 7.97
C PHE A 167 5.79 -8.91 6.92
N SER A 168 6.65 -9.94 6.83
CA SER A 168 6.53 -11.05 5.85
C SER A 168 6.46 -12.43 6.49
N SER A 169 6.97 -12.60 7.72
CA SER A 169 7.03 -13.91 8.39
C SER A 169 5.88 -14.07 9.37
N GLY A 170 4.74 -14.58 8.89
CA GLY A 170 3.60 -14.93 9.73
C GLY A 170 3.33 -16.43 9.74
N SER A 171 3.78 -17.14 10.77
CA SER A 171 3.44 -18.55 10.99
C SER A 171 1.96 -18.71 11.33
N ASN A 172 1.29 -19.62 10.61
CA ASN A 172 -0.13 -19.91 10.67
C ASN A 172 -0.59 -20.35 12.08
N GLY A 173 -1.62 -19.69 12.62
CA GLY A 173 -2.11 -19.95 13.97
C GLY A 173 -3.48 -19.34 14.24
N GLY A 174 -4.53 -19.92 13.65
CA GLY A 174 -5.92 -19.71 14.08
C GLY A 174 -6.66 -18.53 13.44
N ARG A 175 -7.99 -18.61 13.45
CA ARG A 175 -8.96 -17.66 12.88
C ARG A 175 -8.88 -16.28 13.55
N SER A 176 -7.80 -15.56 13.28
CA SER A 176 -7.55 -14.18 13.69
C SER A 176 -8.02 -13.26 12.56
N ARG A 177 -8.74 -12.18 12.91
CA ARG A 177 -9.07 -11.08 11.98
C ARG A 177 -7.83 -10.28 11.53
N ARG A 178 -6.64 -10.60 12.06
CA ARG A 178 -5.34 -10.00 11.74
C ARG A 178 -4.49 -11.01 10.94
N PRO A 179 -3.88 -10.62 9.81
CA PRO A 179 -2.97 -11.47 9.06
C PRO A 179 -1.79 -11.92 9.94
N PRO A 180 -1.25 -13.12 9.70
CA PRO A 180 -0.26 -13.73 10.58
C PRO A 180 1.07 -12.98 10.59
N TRP A 181 1.36 -12.17 9.57
CA TRP A 181 2.55 -11.32 9.48
C TRP A 181 2.38 -9.93 10.11
N ALA A 182 1.19 -9.56 10.62
CA ALA A 182 1.04 -8.25 11.23
C ALA A 182 1.77 -8.16 12.58
N PRO A 183 2.49 -7.05 12.86
CA PRO A 183 3.11 -6.82 14.16
C PRO A 183 2.10 -6.93 15.32
N SER A 184 2.48 -7.69 16.34
CA SER A 184 1.73 -7.77 17.60
C SER A 184 2.16 -6.62 18.53
N PHE A 185 1.47 -5.49 18.46
CA PHE A 185 1.58 -4.49 19.53
C PHE A 185 0.79 -4.99 20.74
N GLY A 186 1.51 -5.41 21.78
CA GLY A 186 0.91 -5.82 23.05
C GLY A 186 0.30 -4.62 23.77
N GLY A 187 -0.99 -4.73 24.10
CA GLY A 187 -1.68 -3.95 25.13
C GLY A 187 -1.79 -2.45 24.91
N ALA A 188 -3.02 -1.93 24.96
CA ALA A 188 -3.22 -0.54 25.34
C ALA A 188 -2.40 -0.23 26.61
N PRO A 189 -1.84 0.98 26.77
CA PRO A 189 -1.19 1.35 28.03
C PRO A 189 -2.21 1.13 29.14
N LYS A 190 -1.88 0.27 30.12
CA LYS A 190 -2.63 0.28 31.38
C LYS A 190 -2.42 1.67 31.95
N ASP A 191 -3.51 2.40 32.11
CA ASP A 191 -3.53 3.70 32.75
C ASP A 191 -3.17 3.50 34.23
N ASP A 192 -1.87 3.45 34.51
CA ASP A 192 -1.33 3.35 35.86
C ASP A 192 -1.10 4.76 36.38
N ARG A 193 -2.21 5.46 36.65
CA ARG A 193 -2.24 6.68 37.45
C ARG A 193 -3.36 6.60 38.47
N THR A 194 -3.17 5.71 39.44
CA THR A 194 -3.68 5.94 40.79
C THR A 194 -2.58 6.64 41.58
N PHE A 195 -2.54 7.97 41.54
CA PHE A 195 -1.83 8.73 42.56
C PHE A 195 -2.67 8.68 43.83
N ASN A 196 -2.29 7.77 44.73
CA ASN A 196 -2.70 7.79 46.12
C ASN A 196 -1.58 8.47 46.92
N THR A 197 -1.90 9.65 47.47
CA THR A 197 -1.51 10.29 48.74
C THR A 197 -1.53 11.80 48.59
#